data_AF-A0A3B8X718-F1
#
_entry.id   AF-A0A3B8X718-F1
#
_cell.length_a   1.000
_cell.length_b   1.000
_cell.length_c   1.000
_cell.angle_alpha   90.00
_cell.angle_beta   90.00
_cell.angle_gamma   90.00
#
_symmetry.space_group_name_H-M   'P 1'
#
loop_
_entity.id
_entity.type
_entity.pdbx_description
1 polymer ?
#
loop_
_entity_poly.entity_id
_entity_poly.type
_entity_poly.pdbx_seq_one_letter_code
_entity_poly.pdbx_strand_id
1 'polypeptide(L)'
;MRNRTIIPALLALLVSAGCAKQEQATYDKQSGYIESFISTQMGKDATATLTRNGGAYRLTLHDTLDPTRDSLAWGQRVSLYYGCFTLTSASLSTSNLVATNFKELAAQAKWDTSDESRFQLDTITLDASLVPGLADGLAGVQPQDEGYILFTGKYGYGKNEKGTIPALSALVYYILIDEILPNE
;
A
#
# COMPACT_ATOMS: atom_id res chain seq x y z
N MET A 1 -39.35 -49.07 -32.95
CA MET A 1 -39.15 -47.68 -33.44
C MET A 1 -39.70 -46.75 -32.37
N ARG A 2 -39.11 -45.66 -31.89
CA ARG A 2 -37.79 -45.02 -32.03
C ARG A 2 -37.91 -43.82 -31.07
N ASN A 3 -37.07 -43.75 -30.02
CA ASN A 3 -36.60 -42.51 -29.38
C ASN A 3 -37.66 -41.62 -28.65
N ARG A 4 -37.37 -40.83 -27.61
CA ARG A 4 -36.11 -40.34 -27.03
C ARG A 4 -36.41 -39.81 -25.61
N THR A 5 -35.60 -40.28 -24.67
CA THR A 5 -34.87 -39.54 -23.63
C THR A 5 -35.52 -38.37 -22.87
N ILE A 6 -35.56 -38.59 -21.56
CA ILE A 6 -35.75 -37.71 -20.41
C ILE A 6 -34.91 -36.41 -20.50
N ILE A 7 -35.52 -35.25 -20.21
CA ILE A 7 -34.82 -34.01 -19.85
C ILE A 7 -35.11 -33.76 -18.37
N PRO A 8 -34.08 -33.68 -17.52
CA PRO A 8 -33.86 -32.41 -16.84
C PRO A 8 -32.37 -32.03 -16.88
N ALA A 9 -32.06 -30.98 -17.63
CA ALA A 9 -30.84 -30.21 -17.44
C ALA A 9 -31.22 -28.92 -16.73
N LEU A 10 -31.15 -28.91 -15.41
CA LEU A 10 -31.08 -27.66 -14.64
C LEU A 10 -30.36 -27.95 -13.32
N LEU A 11 -29.03 -28.02 -13.40
CA LEU A 11 -28.19 -27.97 -12.21
C LEU A 11 -26.95 -27.13 -12.54
N ALA A 12 -26.53 -26.36 -11.53
CA ALA A 12 -25.40 -25.46 -11.48
C ALA A 12 -25.67 -24.03 -11.96
N LEU A 13 -25.90 -23.12 -10.99
CA LEU A 13 -25.41 -21.73 -11.03
C LEU A 13 -25.64 -21.00 -9.69
N LEU A 14 -25.16 -21.54 -8.57
CA LEU A 14 -25.21 -20.82 -7.28
C LEU A 14 -24.02 -21.20 -6.37
N VAL A 15 -22.79 -20.73 -6.66
CA VAL A 15 -21.68 -20.82 -5.67
C VAL A 15 -20.75 -19.59 -5.60
N SER A 16 -20.96 -18.50 -6.37
CA SER A 16 -20.00 -17.37 -6.35
C SER A 16 -20.27 -16.27 -5.31
N ALA A 17 -21.47 -16.21 -4.71
CA ALA A 17 -21.86 -15.11 -3.81
C ALA A 17 -21.14 -15.12 -2.44
N GLY A 18 -20.74 -16.30 -1.95
CA GLY A 18 -20.05 -16.44 -0.66
C GLY A 18 -18.65 -15.80 -0.67
N CYS A 19 -17.88 -16.04 -1.73
CA CYS A 19 -16.52 -15.52 -1.86
C CYS A 19 -16.47 -14.00 -1.98
N ALA A 20 -17.39 -13.39 -2.75
CA ALA A 20 -17.43 -11.93 -2.90
C ALA A 20 -17.81 -11.22 -1.59
N LYS A 21 -18.74 -11.79 -0.82
CA LYS A 21 -19.14 -11.23 0.48
C LYS A 21 -18.00 -11.32 1.52
N GLN A 22 -17.27 -12.43 1.53
CA GLN A 22 -16.12 -12.61 2.42
C GLN A 22 -14.96 -11.66 2.06
N GLU A 23 -14.69 -11.47 0.78
CA GLU A 23 -13.71 -10.50 0.30
C GLU A 23 -14.06 -9.07 0.74
N GLN A 24 -15.30 -8.64 0.52
CA GLN A 24 -15.74 -7.31 0.93
C GLN A 24 -15.61 -7.11 2.45
N ALA A 25 -16.01 -8.10 3.24
CA ALA A 25 -15.86 -8.04 4.70
C ALA A 25 -14.38 -7.94 5.14
N THR A 26 -13.46 -8.59 4.42
CA THR A 26 -12.01 -8.42 4.66
C THR A 26 -11.57 -6.99 4.37
N TYR A 27 -11.99 -6.39 3.26
CA TYR A 27 -11.63 -5.00 2.93
C TYR A 27 -12.23 -3.99 3.92
N ASP A 28 -13.48 -4.18 4.35
CA ASP A 28 -14.12 -3.32 5.34
C ASP A 28 -13.36 -3.35 6.68
N LYS A 29 -12.92 -4.54 7.10
CA LYS A 29 -12.08 -4.71 8.29
C LYS A 29 -10.74 -3.96 8.16
N GLN A 30 -10.12 -4.01 6.99
CA GLN A 30 -8.87 -3.30 6.71
C GLN A 30 -9.05 -1.80 6.73
N SER A 31 -10.15 -1.28 6.17
CA SER A 31 -10.49 0.14 6.26
C SER A 31 -10.56 0.59 7.72
N GLY A 32 -11.19 -0.20 8.60
CA GLY A 32 -11.21 0.08 10.04
C GLY A 32 -9.82 0.14 10.69
N TYR A 33 -8.89 -0.74 10.29
CA TYR A 33 -7.50 -0.68 10.75
C TYR A 33 -6.77 0.57 10.27
N ILE A 34 -6.94 0.93 9.00
CA ILE A 34 -6.34 2.12 8.38
C ILE A 34 -6.83 3.38 9.08
N GLU A 35 -8.14 3.53 9.27
CA GLU A 35 -8.73 4.69 9.93
C GLU A 35 -8.24 4.84 11.38
N SER A 36 -8.18 3.73 12.12
CA SER A 36 -7.66 3.71 13.49
C SER A 36 -6.18 4.06 13.56
N PHE A 37 -5.37 3.55 12.61
CA PHE A 37 -3.96 3.88 12.51
C PHE A 37 -3.77 5.38 12.24
N ILE A 38 -4.46 5.93 11.23
CA ILE A 38 -4.40 7.35 10.87
C ILE A 38 -4.78 8.21 12.07
N SER A 39 -5.91 7.92 12.72
CA SER A 39 -6.36 8.66 13.90
C SER A 39 -5.32 8.64 15.03
N THR A 40 -4.64 7.52 15.21
CA THR A 40 -3.58 7.38 16.22
C THR A 40 -2.38 8.24 15.89
N GLN A 41 -1.92 8.27 14.63
CA GLN A 41 -0.76 9.06 14.23
C GLN A 41 -1.07 10.57 14.25
N MET A 42 -2.22 10.99 13.74
CA MET A 42 -2.66 12.38 13.81
C MET A 42 -2.87 12.86 15.26
N GLY A 43 -3.20 11.96 16.18
CA GLY A 43 -3.26 12.28 17.61
C GLY A 43 -1.89 12.50 18.27
N LYS A 44 -0.80 12.00 17.66
CA LYS A 44 0.58 12.20 18.13
C LYS A 44 1.22 13.44 17.51
N ASP A 45 0.79 13.82 16.32
CA ASP A 45 1.32 14.95 15.58
C ASP A 45 0.19 15.82 15.03
N ALA A 46 -0.02 16.97 15.68
CA ALA A 46 -1.04 17.94 15.30
C ALA A 46 -0.77 18.65 13.97
N THR A 47 0.45 18.53 13.43
CA THR A 47 0.83 19.11 12.14
C THR A 47 0.72 18.12 10.98
N ALA A 48 0.46 16.84 11.27
CA ALA A 48 0.31 15.83 10.23
C ALA A 48 -0.92 16.12 9.35
N THR A 49 -0.75 15.92 8.04
CA THR A 49 -1.81 16.17 7.05
C THR A 49 -2.25 14.88 6.36
N LEU A 50 -3.56 14.74 6.16
CA LEU A 50 -4.15 13.58 5.49
C LEU A 50 -4.62 13.96 4.08
N THR A 51 -4.02 13.33 3.09
CA THR A 51 -4.46 13.34 1.69
C THR A 51 -5.16 12.04 1.36
N ARG A 52 -6.30 12.13 0.66
CA ARG A 52 -7.03 10.98 0.13
C ARG A 52 -7.06 11.09 -1.37
N ASN A 53 -6.52 10.08 -2.04
CA ASN A 53 -6.48 10.04 -3.50
C ASN A 53 -6.79 8.62 -3.96
N GLY A 54 -7.74 8.46 -4.87
CA GLY A 54 -8.20 7.16 -5.34
C GLY A 54 -8.48 6.17 -4.20
N GLY A 55 -7.73 5.07 -4.20
CA GLY A 55 -7.83 4.00 -3.21
C GLY A 55 -6.94 4.14 -1.97
N ALA A 56 -6.17 5.23 -1.88
CA ALA A 56 -5.09 5.39 -0.92
C ALA A 56 -5.30 6.58 0.03
N TYR A 57 -4.64 6.44 1.18
CA TYR A 57 -4.51 7.46 2.20
C TYR A 57 -3.03 7.79 2.32
N ARG A 58 -2.64 9.04 2.10
CA ARG A 58 -1.32 9.53 2.46
C ARG A 58 -1.42 10.38 3.72
N LEU A 59 -0.75 9.94 4.77
CA LEU A 59 -0.50 10.75 5.96
C LEU A 59 0.91 11.30 5.87
N THR A 60 1.06 12.60 5.60
CA THR A 60 2.35 13.29 5.70
C THR A 60 2.55 13.70 7.16
N LEU A 61 3.64 13.25 7.77
CA LEU A 61 4.03 13.57 9.13
C LEU A 61 4.81 14.88 9.13
N HIS A 62 4.63 15.64 10.21
CA HIS A 62 5.22 16.94 10.43
C HIS A 62 4.84 17.97 9.33
N ASP A 63 4.95 19.26 9.64
CA ASP A 63 4.76 20.30 8.63
C ASP A 63 6.00 20.39 7.73
N THR A 64 6.02 19.54 6.70
CA THR A 64 7.04 19.53 5.63
C THR A 64 6.51 20.13 4.32
N LEU A 65 5.22 20.48 4.30
CA LEU A 65 4.56 21.05 3.14
C LEU A 65 5.15 22.42 2.81
N ASP A 66 5.65 22.53 1.60
CA ASP A 66 6.21 23.77 1.08
C ASP A 66 5.54 24.08 -0.25
N PRO A 67 4.69 25.12 -0.33
CA PRO A 67 3.95 25.43 -1.56
C PRO A 67 4.87 25.88 -2.69
N THR A 68 6.16 26.11 -2.42
CA THR A 68 7.16 26.46 -3.44
C THR A 68 7.87 25.25 -4.04
N ARG A 69 7.69 24.06 -3.47
CA ARG A 69 8.29 22.82 -3.98
C ARG A 69 7.38 22.16 -5.01
N ASP A 70 8.00 21.70 -6.10
CA ASP A 70 7.32 20.86 -7.07
C ASP A 70 6.83 19.56 -6.40
N SER A 71 5.66 19.10 -6.83
CA SER A 71 5.07 17.85 -6.37
C SER A 71 5.18 16.78 -7.45
N LEU A 72 5.31 15.53 -7.03
CA LEU A 72 5.49 14.40 -7.95
C LEU A 72 4.29 14.23 -8.86
N ALA A 73 4.50 14.38 -10.17
CA ALA A 73 3.51 14.19 -11.21
C ALA A 73 3.66 12.83 -11.92
N TRP A 74 2.61 12.43 -12.63
CA TRP A 74 2.63 11.20 -13.41
C TRP A 74 3.74 11.19 -14.46
N GLY A 75 4.46 10.07 -14.57
CA GLY A 75 5.62 9.90 -15.45
C GLY A 75 6.94 10.42 -14.87
N GLN A 76 6.92 11.18 -13.78
CA GLN A 76 8.13 11.60 -13.07
C GLN A 76 8.69 10.50 -12.18
N ARG A 77 9.95 10.68 -11.80
CA ARG A 77 10.69 9.77 -10.95
C ARG A 77 10.88 10.36 -9.56
N VAL A 78 10.90 9.50 -8.56
CA VAL A 78 11.14 9.87 -7.17
C VAL A 78 12.18 8.96 -6.55
N SER A 79 13.14 9.55 -5.85
CA SER A 79 14.09 8.84 -5.00
C SER A 79 13.57 8.85 -3.57
N LEU A 80 13.53 7.68 -2.93
CA LEU A 80 12.99 7.55 -1.58
C LEU A 80 13.61 6.40 -0.78
N TYR A 81 13.55 6.55 0.54
CA TYR A 81 13.55 5.43 1.46
C TYR A 81 12.12 4.98 1.74
N TYR A 82 11.92 3.68 1.93
CA TYR A 82 10.63 3.11 2.25
C TYR A 82 10.74 1.89 3.15
N GLY A 83 9.66 1.64 3.88
CA GLY A 83 9.38 0.36 4.53
C GLY A 83 7.95 -0.07 4.25
N CYS A 84 7.76 -1.25 3.64
CA CYS A 84 6.46 -1.82 3.32
C CYS A 84 6.07 -2.86 4.38
N PHE A 85 4.87 -2.73 4.93
CA PHE A 85 4.31 -3.61 5.95
C PHE A 85 2.96 -4.17 5.50
N THR A 86 2.64 -5.38 5.95
CA THR A 86 1.25 -5.88 5.94
C THR A 86 0.51 -5.38 7.18
N LEU A 87 -0.64 -4.74 6.98
CA LEU A 87 -1.44 -4.19 8.07
C LEU A 87 -2.49 -5.21 8.54
N THR A 88 -2.20 -5.86 9.66
CA THR A 88 -3.06 -6.87 10.27
C THR A 88 -3.82 -6.35 11.50
N SER A 89 -3.51 -5.14 11.95
CA SER A 89 -4.15 -4.45 13.09
C SER A 89 -4.02 -2.92 12.92
N ALA A 90 -4.53 -2.13 13.88
CA ALA A 90 -4.40 -0.66 13.88
C ALA A 90 -2.99 -0.12 14.19
N SER A 91 -1.99 -1.00 14.30
CA SER A 91 -0.60 -0.65 14.60
C SER A 91 0.36 -1.40 13.69
N LEU A 92 1.53 -0.80 13.43
CA LEU A 92 2.63 -1.47 12.73
C LEU A 92 3.37 -2.42 13.68
N SER A 93 3.80 -3.54 13.12
CA SER A 93 4.71 -4.49 13.76
C SER A 93 5.88 -4.73 12.83
N THR A 94 7.10 -4.74 13.37
CA THR A 94 8.30 -5.09 12.61
C THR A 94 8.27 -6.54 12.11
N SER A 95 7.50 -7.42 12.75
CA SER A 95 7.24 -8.78 12.25
C SER A 95 6.47 -8.82 10.93
N ASN A 96 5.77 -7.74 10.59
CA ASN A 96 4.94 -7.63 9.39
C ASN A 96 5.63 -6.80 8.30
N LEU A 97 6.88 -6.38 8.51
CA LEU A 97 7.70 -5.77 7.47
C LEU A 97 7.95 -6.81 6.37
N VAL A 98 7.70 -6.43 5.11
CA VAL A 98 7.82 -7.33 3.95
C VAL A 98 8.86 -6.88 2.93
N ALA A 99 9.17 -5.58 2.88
CA ALA A 99 10.25 -5.02 2.07
C ALA A 99 10.70 -3.68 2.66
N THR A 100 11.98 -3.34 2.54
CA THR A 100 12.53 -2.05 2.94
C THR A 100 13.88 -1.83 2.27
N ASN A 101 14.19 -0.59 1.91
CA ASN A 101 15.55 -0.12 1.68
C ASN A 101 16.04 0.78 2.83
N PHE A 102 15.23 0.97 3.88
CA PHE A 102 15.62 1.72 5.07
C PHE A 102 16.26 0.79 6.10
N LYS A 103 17.57 0.97 6.35
CA LYS A 103 18.40 0.09 7.20
C LYS A 103 17.90 0.00 8.62
N GLU A 104 17.43 1.12 9.16
CA GLU A 104 16.91 1.27 10.51
C GLU A 104 15.68 0.38 10.71
N LEU A 105 14.75 0.35 9.75
CA LEU A 105 13.58 -0.53 9.81
C LEU A 105 13.95 -2.00 9.69
N ALA A 106 14.93 -2.33 8.82
CA ALA A 106 15.43 -3.70 8.69
C ALA A 106 16.07 -4.19 10.00
N ALA A 107 16.88 -3.37 10.65
CA ALA A 107 17.50 -3.68 11.93
C ALA A 107 16.44 -3.87 13.03
N GLN A 108 15.42 -3.01 13.09
CA GLN A 108 14.29 -3.17 14.03
C GLN A 108 13.49 -4.46 13.79
N ALA A 109 13.42 -4.92 12.54
CA ALA A 109 12.86 -6.22 12.16
C ALA A 109 13.82 -7.40 12.34
N LYS A 110 15.04 -7.15 12.85
CA LYS A 110 16.10 -8.15 13.06
C LYS A 110 16.52 -8.86 11.76
N TRP A 111 16.42 -8.16 10.63
CA TRP A 111 16.97 -8.64 9.36
C TRP A 111 18.49 -8.47 9.36
N ASP A 112 19.18 -9.25 8.54
CA ASP A 112 20.62 -9.05 8.31
C ASP A 112 20.85 -7.72 7.57
N THR A 113 21.66 -6.84 8.17
CA THR A 113 22.00 -5.52 7.64
C THR A 113 23.48 -5.40 7.27
N SER A 114 24.20 -6.52 7.14
CA SER A 114 25.63 -6.53 6.81
C SER A 114 25.92 -6.06 5.38
N ASP A 115 25.02 -6.34 4.44
CA ASP A 115 25.12 -5.87 3.06
C ASP A 115 24.50 -4.47 2.90
N GLU A 116 25.35 -3.44 3.01
CA GLU A 116 24.93 -2.04 2.92
C GLU A 116 24.42 -1.61 1.54
N SER A 117 24.73 -2.38 0.48
CA SER A 117 24.28 -2.07 -0.88
C SER A 117 22.75 -2.19 -1.03
N ARG A 118 22.10 -2.93 -0.11
CA ARG A 118 20.64 -3.14 -0.09
C ARG A 118 19.86 -1.99 0.55
N PHE A 119 20.54 -1.04 1.18
CA PHE A 119 19.93 0.05 1.93
C PHE A 119 20.26 1.42 1.32
N GLN A 120 20.19 1.49 -0.01
CA GLN A 120 20.38 2.70 -0.80
C GLN A 120 19.01 3.27 -1.19
N LEU A 121 18.98 4.57 -1.53
CA LEU A 121 17.81 5.19 -2.13
C LEU A 121 17.36 4.38 -3.35
N ASP A 122 16.05 4.11 -3.40
CA ASP A 122 15.43 3.49 -4.56
C ASP A 122 14.82 4.60 -5.41
N THR A 123 14.91 4.48 -6.72
CA THR A 123 14.31 5.43 -7.67
C THR A 123 13.23 4.74 -8.45
N ILE A 124 12.00 5.21 -8.31
CA ILE A 124 10.84 4.65 -9.00
C ILE A 124 10.15 5.70 -9.87
N THR A 125 9.55 5.27 -10.97
CA THR A 125 8.68 6.10 -11.80
C THR A 125 7.25 6.03 -11.28
N LEU A 126 6.59 7.17 -11.12
CA LEU A 126 5.15 7.22 -10.84
C LEU A 126 4.38 6.91 -12.13
N ASP A 127 4.07 5.63 -12.33
CA ASP A 127 3.30 5.17 -13.48
C ASP A 127 2.42 3.95 -13.16
N ALA A 128 1.79 3.38 -14.19
CA ALA A 128 0.84 2.27 -14.08
C ALA A 128 1.49 0.92 -13.75
N SER A 129 2.83 0.84 -13.67
CA SER A 129 3.54 -0.37 -13.23
C SER A 129 3.46 -0.57 -11.72
N LEU A 130 3.23 0.51 -10.96
CA LEU A 130 3.02 0.45 -9.52
C LEU A 130 1.65 -0.13 -9.20
N VAL A 131 1.52 -0.73 -8.01
CA VAL A 131 0.20 -1.10 -7.50
C VAL A 131 -0.65 0.16 -7.30
N PRO A 132 -1.96 0.14 -7.61
CA PRO A 132 -2.79 1.36 -7.66
C PRO A 132 -2.73 2.19 -6.38
N GLY A 133 -2.80 1.56 -5.21
CA GLY A 133 -2.76 2.28 -3.93
C GLY A 133 -1.42 2.96 -3.64
N LEU A 134 -0.31 2.42 -4.14
CA LEU A 134 0.99 3.07 -4.00
C LEU A 134 1.11 4.25 -4.96
N ALA A 135 0.68 4.08 -6.21
CA ALA A 135 0.65 5.15 -7.20
C ALA A 135 -0.23 6.32 -6.74
N ASP A 136 -1.45 6.03 -6.29
CA ASP A 136 -2.39 7.02 -5.77
C ASP A 136 -1.82 7.80 -4.57
N GLY A 137 -1.11 7.10 -3.66
CA GLY A 137 -0.52 7.71 -2.47
C GLY A 137 0.74 8.55 -2.76
N LEU A 138 1.56 8.13 -3.73
CA LEU A 138 2.76 8.86 -4.16
C LEU A 138 2.43 10.10 -4.99
N ALA A 139 1.29 10.12 -5.69
CA ALA A 139 0.89 11.28 -6.47
C ALA A 139 0.86 12.55 -5.60
N GLY A 140 1.63 13.55 -6.00
CA GLY A 140 1.72 14.83 -5.31
C GLY A 140 2.51 14.82 -4.00
N VAL A 141 3.39 13.84 -3.75
CA VAL A 141 4.40 13.98 -2.68
C VAL A 141 5.40 15.07 -3.04
N GLN A 142 6.03 15.69 -2.04
CA GLN A 142 7.09 16.68 -2.21
C GLN A 142 8.42 16.15 -1.65
N PRO A 143 9.57 16.69 -2.09
CA PRO A 143 10.85 16.42 -1.44
C PRO A 143 10.79 16.72 0.05
N GLN A 144 11.43 15.85 0.85
CA GLN A 144 11.43 15.86 2.32
C GLN A 144 10.11 15.44 2.99
N ASP A 145 9.08 15.06 2.24
CA ASP A 145 7.90 14.44 2.83
C ASP A 145 8.32 13.15 3.57
N GLU A 146 7.95 13.06 4.84
CA GLU A 146 8.01 11.84 5.63
C GLU A 146 6.57 11.40 5.92
N GLY A 147 6.27 10.10 5.83
CA GLY A 147 4.99 9.63 6.34
C GLY A 147 4.56 8.26 5.88
N TYR A 148 3.25 8.08 5.76
CA TYR A 148 2.64 6.79 5.48
C TYR A 148 1.72 6.84 4.27
N ILE A 149 1.80 5.84 3.40
CA ILE A 149 0.80 5.53 2.39
C ILE A 149 0.09 4.25 2.80
N LEU A 150 -1.24 4.30 2.95
CA LEU A 150 -2.07 3.18 3.40
C LEU A 150 -3.17 2.87 2.39
N PHE A 151 -3.39 1.60 2.13
CA PHE A 151 -4.49 1.15 1.29
C PHE A 151 -4.88 -0.31 1.59
N THR A 152 -6.13 -0.65 1.28
CA THR A 152 -6.64 -2.02 1.46
C THR A 152 -6.12 -2.96 0.38
N GLY A 153 -6.25 -4.27 0.59
CA GLY A 153 -5.86 -5.27 -0.41
C GLY A 153 -6.53 -5.09 -1.78
N LYS A 154 -7.69 -4.42 -1.82
CA LYS A 154 -8.41 -4.05 -3.06
C LYS A 154 -7.55 -3.19 -4.00
N TYR A 155 -6.73 -2.31 -3.45
CA TYR A 155 -5.85 -1.40 -4.21
C TYR A 155 -4.38 -1.86 -4.18
N GLY A 156 -4.10 -2.99 -3.54
CA GLY A 156 -2.82 -3.68 -3.59
C GLY A 156 -2.84 -4.85 -4.57
N TYR A 157 -2.42 -6.03 -4.10
CA TYR A 157 -2.31 -7.23 -4.93
C TYR A 157 -3.63 -8.03 -5.07
N GLY A 158 -4.73 -7.56 -4.47
CA GLY A 158 -6.03 -8.20 -4.55
C GLY A 158 -5.98 -9.65 -4.07
N LYS A 159 -6.53 -10.58 -4.83
CA LYS A 159 -6.57 -12.01 -4.50
C LYS A 159 -5.25 -12.76 -4.72
N ASN A 160 -4.22 -12.08 -5.17
CA ASN A 160 -2.94 -12.71 -5.51
C ASN A 160 -1.94 -12.50 -4.38
N GLU A 161 -1.14 -13.53 -4.13
CA GLU A 161 0.06 -13.42 -3.30
C GLU A 161 1.19 -12.78 -4.11
N LYS A 162 2.10 -12.07 -3.43
CA LYS A 162 3.30 -11.48 -4.03
C LYS A 162 4.49 -11.66 -3.11
N GLY A 163 5.36 -12.61 -3.44
CA GLY A 163 6.51 -12.94 -2.57
C GLY A 163 6.02 -13.39 -1.20
N THR A 164 6.34 -12.63 -0.16
CA THR A 164 5.90 -12.87 1.23
C THR A 164 4.58 -12.18 1.59
N ILE A 165 3.97 -11.43 0.67
CA ILE A 165 2.72 -10.69 0.88
C ILE A 165 1.54 -11.64 0.59
N PRO A 166 0.70 -11.96 1.59
CA PRO A 166 -0.47 -12.81 1.40
C PRO A 166 -1.54 -12.14 0.52
N ALA A 167 -2.41 -12.95 -0.08
CA ALA A 167 -3.59 -12.47 -0.76
C ALA A 167 -4.47 -11.63 0.17
N LEU A 168 -5.14 -10.64 -0.42
CA LEU A 168 -6.04 -9.70 0.24
C LEU A 168 -5.34 -8.91 1.36
N SER A 169 -4.04 -8.63 1.28
CA SER A 169 -3.35 -7.87 2.34
C SER A 169 -3.51 -6.36 2.17
N ALA A 170 -3.94 -5.67 3.23
CA ALA A 170 -3.73 -4.23 3.33
C ALA A 170 -2.24 -3.93 3.51
N LEU A 171 -1.76 -2.88 2.84
CA LEU A 171 -0.37 -2.48 2.88
C LEU A 171 -0.23 -1.08 3.48
N VAL A 172 0.88 -0.89 4.18
CA VAL A 172 1.34 0.42 4.67
C VAL A 172 2.78 0.59 4.24
N TYR A 173 3.05 1.68 3.53
CA TYR A 173 4.39 2.12 3.21
C TYR A 173 4.73 3.27 4.14
N TYR A 174 5.73 3.11 4.99
CA TYR A 174 6.48 4.26 5.49
C TYR A 174 7.33 4.78 4.33
N ILE A 175 7.36 6.09 4.13
CA ILE A 175 8.14 6.75 3.08
C ILE A 175 8.92 7.93 3.66
N LEU A 176 10.11 8.14 3.12
CA LEU A 176 10.89 9.36 3.28
C LEU A 176 11.38 9.76 1.88
N ILE A 177 10.81 10.86 1.37
CA ILE A 177 11.09 11.35 0.02
C ILE A 177 12.37 12.17 0.04
N ASP A 178 13.33 11.77 -0.79
CA ASP A 178 14.59 12.50 -0.95
C ASP A 178 14.44 13.61 -1.99
N GLU A 179 14.18 13.22 -3.24
CA GLU A 179 14.06 14.16 -4.35
C GLU A 179 13.11 13.68 -5.45
N ILE A 180 12.61 14.62 -6.24
CA ILE A 180 11.88 14.37 -7.49
C ILE A 180 12.84 14.62 -8.64
N LEU A 181 12.97 13.63 -9.51
CA LEU A 181 13.87 13.65 -10.65
C LEU A 181 13.11 14.04 -11.93
N PRO A 182 13.76 14.76 -12.85
CA PRO A 182 13.21 15.02 -14.17
C PRO A 182 13.00 13.72 -14.95
N ASN A 183 12.08 13.75 -15.92
CA ASN A 183 11.90 12.63 -16.85
C ASN A 183 13.17 12.47 -17.70
N GLU A 184 13.61 11.23 -17.91
CA GLU A 184 14.64 10.89 -18.91
C GLU A 184 14.13 11.04 -20.35
#